data_AF-A0A7J8NDJ8-F1
#
_entry.id   AF-A0A7J8NDJ8-F1
#
_cell.length_a   1.000
_cell.length_b   1.000
_cell.length_c   1.000
_cell.angle_alpha   90.00
_cell.angle_beta   90.00
_cell.angle_gamma   90.00
#
_symmetry.space_group_name_H-M   'P 1'
#
loop_
_entity.id
_entity.type
_entity.pdbx_description
1 polymer ?
#
loop_
_entity_poly.entity_id
_entity_poly.type
_entity_poly.pdbx_seq_one_letter_code
_entity_poly.pdbx_strand_id
1 'polypeptide(L)'
;MDPTPTSDNRPEICFFDLETTVPQRRGQGYSILEFGAILVCPKRLLELHSYSSLVRPDDLSLISPTSVRCNGITREAVVSAPSFSEIAEEVHDLLHGRVWAGHNIVRFDCVRIREAFEKIGRAAPEPKGIIDSLALLTQRFGRRAGNMKVFLFLIKTSAFFLFL
;
A
#
# COMPACT_ATOMS: atom_id res chain seq x y z
N MET A 1 11.91 -34.92 -18.82
CA MET A 1 10.87 -34.00 -18.33
C MET A 1 11.29 -33.60 -16.94
N ASP A 2 11.80 -32.38 -16.80
CA ASP A 2 12.08 -31.80 -15.48
C ASP A 2 10.77 -31.61 -14.71
N PRO A 3 10.77 -31.81 -13.38
CA PRO A 3 9.64 -31.43 -12.57
C PRO A 3 9.52 -29.91 -12.62
N THR A 4 8.39 -29.42 -13.12
CA THR A 4 7.95 -28.04 -12.96
C THR A 4 8.06 -27.65 -11.49
N PRO A 5 8.66 -26.49 -11.14
CA PRO A 5 8.71 -26.05 -9.76
C PRO A 5 7.27 -25.86 -9.30
N THR A 6 6.85 -26.68 -8.34
CA THR A 6 5.58 -26.55 -7.65
C THR A 6 5.53 -25.13 -7.09
N SER A 7 4.55 -24.34 -7.54
CA SER A 7 4.24 -23.04 -6.95
C SER A 7 4.06 -23.27 -5.45
N ASP A 8 5.04 -22.85 -4.67
CA ASP A 8 5.03 -23.14 -3.25
C ASP A 8 3.80 -22.45 -2.66
N ASN A 9 2.86 -23.24 -2.15
CA ASN A 9 1.59 -22.80 -1.57
C ASN A 9 1.81 -22.08 -0.22
N ARG A 10 2.96 -21.42 -0.06
CA ARG A 10 3.36 -20.66 1.12
C ARG A 10 2.63 -19.32 1.07
N PRO A 11 1.87 -18.97 2.11
CA PRO A 11 1.22 -17.67 2.17
C PRO A 11 2.27 -16.59 2.40
N GLU A 12 2.71 -15.92 1.35
CA GLU A 12 3.50 -14.70 1.47
C GLU A 12 2.63 -13.57 2.02
N ILE A 13 3.22 -12.71 2.84
CA ILE A 13 2.57 -11.53 3.38
C ILE A 13 3.09 -10.32 2.61
N CYS A 14 2.20 -9.56 1.99
CA CYS A 14 2.51 -8.28 1.40
C CYS A 14 2.08 -7.18 2.37
N PHE A 15 3.06 -6.48 2.93
CA PHE A 15 2.82 -5.25 3.66
C PHE A 15 2.76 -4.11 2.66
N PHE A 16 1.68 -3.34 2.62
CA PHE A 16 1.59 -2.18 1.74
C PHE A 16 0.91 -1.00 2.42
N ASP A 17 1.24 0.19 1.94
CA ASP A 17 0.70 1.48 2.39
C ASP A 17 0.58 2.42 1.19
N LEU A 18 -0.44 3.27 1.22
CA LEU A 18 -0.69 4.28 0.20
C LEU A 18 -0.56 5.68 0.76
N GLU A 19 0.16 6.53 0.04
CA GLU A 19 -0.01 7.97 0.21
C GLU A 19 -0.98 8.50 -0.83
N THR A 20 -1.88 9.38 -0.41
CA THR A 20 -2.98 9.87 -1.24
C THR A 20 -3.16 11.37 -1.11
N THR A 21 -3.91 11.97 -2.04
CA THR A 21 -4.43 13.32 -1.87
C THR A 21 -5.42 13.37 -0.71
N VAL A 22 -5.47 14.52 -0.02
CA VAL A 22 -6.45 14.78 1.04
C VAL A 22 -7.64 15.55 0.44
N PRO A 23 -8.86 14.95 0.41
CA PRO A 23 -10.05 15.62 -0.07
C PRO A 23 -10.28 16.96 0.61
N GLN A 24 -10.54 18.01 -0.17
CA GLN A 24 -10.84 19.36 0.34
C GLN A 24 -12.35 19.58 0.55
N ARG A 25 -13.19 18.75 -0.08
CA ARG A 25 -14.65 18.85 0.00
C ARG A 25 -15.26 17.49 0.34
N ARG A 26 -16.41 17.51 1.03
CA ARG A 26 -17.16 16.29 1.32
C ARG A 26 -17.59 15.62 0.00
N GLY A 27 -17.32 14.33 -0.13
CA GLY A 27 -17.63 13.55 -1.33
C GLY A 27 -16.56 13.61 -2.43
N GLN A 28 -15.49 14.41 -2.26
CA GLN A 28 -14.33 14.32 -3.14
C GLN A 28 -13.57 13.03 -2.85
N GLY A 29 -13.28 12.26 -3.89
CA GLY A 29 -12.50 11.03 -3.81
C GLY A 29 -11.01 11.28 -3.55
N TYR A 30 -10.26 10.20 -3.43
CA TYR A 30 -8.82 10.21 -3.19
C TYR A 30 -8.09 9.87 -4.50
N SER A 31 -6.86 10.33 -4.63
CA SER A 31 -5.94 9.88 -5.69
C SER A 31 -4.68 9.35 -5.04
N ILE A 32 -4.25 8.15 -5.46
CA ILE A 32 -2.99 7.55 -5.02
C ILE A 32 -1.84 8.38 -5.58
N LEU A 33 -0.91 8.75 -4.70
CA LEU A 33 0.30 9.51 -4.99
C LEU A 33 1.57 8.69 -4.79
N GLU A 34 1.50 7.63 -4.00
CA GLU A 34 2.57 6.66 -3.78
C GLU A 34 1.96 5.30 -3.48
N PHE A 35 2.53 4.24 -4.04
CA PHE A 35 2.29 2.86 -3.65
C PHE A 35 3.60 2.28 -3.13
N GLY A 36 3.63 1.85 -1.86
CA GLY A 36 4.77 1.16 -1.26
C GLY A 36 4.37 -0.23 -0.79
N ALA A 37 5.20 -1.23 -1.08
CA ALA A 37 4.97 -2.61 -0.69
C ALA A 37 6.27 -3.34 -0.32
N ILE A 38 6.19 -4.24 0.68
CA ILE A 38 7.23 -5.19 1.05
C ILE A 38 6.61 -6.58 1.11
N LEU A 39 7.21 -7.50 0.37
CA LEU A 39 6.88 -8.91 0.39
C LEU A 39 7.74 -9.65 1.41
N VAL A 40 7.11 -10.40 2.31
CA VAL A 40 7.78 -11.06 3.43
C VAL A 40 7.45 -12.56 3.48
N CYS A 41 8.47 -13.37 3.77
CA CYS A 41 8.29 -14.78 4.10
C CYS A 41 7.74 -14.92 5.53
N PRO A 42 6.56 -15.52 5.73
CA PRO A 42 5.89 -15.57 7.04
C PRO A 42 6.68 -16.34 8.12
N LYS A 43 7.52 -17.30 7.71
CA LYS A 43 8.27 -18.16 8.66
C LYS A 43 9.55 -17.53 9.16
N ARG A 44 10.25 -16.78 8.30
CA ARG A 44 11.57 -16.20 8.61
C ARG A 44 11.52 -14.70 8.81
N LEU A 45 10.37 -14.06 8.53
CA LEU A 45 10.19 -12.61 8.51
C LEU A 45 11.27 -11.89 7.69
N LEU A 46 11.71 -12.54 6.61
CA LEU A 46 12.68 -11.98 5.69
C LEU A 46 11.95 -11.23 4.59
N GLU A 47 12.42 -10.02 4.31
CA GLU A 47 12.10 -9.29 3.09
C GLU A 47 12.55 -10.11 1.88
N LEU A 48 11.59 -10.44 1.02
CA LEU A 48 11.80 -11.14 -0.25
C LEU A 48 11.92 -10.14 -1.39
N HIS A 49 11.14 -9.06 -1.33
CA HIS A 49 11.07 -8.04 -2.34
C HIS A 49 10.49 -6.75 -1.74
N SER A 50 10.97 -5.60 -2.19
CA SER A 50 10.38 -4.31 -1.89
C SER A 50 10.14 -3.53 -3.18
N TYR A 51 9.01 -2.83 -3.21
CA TYR A 51 8.58 -2.01 -4.34
C TYR A 51 8.06 -0.69 -3.80
N SER A 52 8.47 0.42 -4.42
CA SER A 52 7.91 1.73 -4.15
C SER A 52 7.85 2.52 -5.43
N SER A 53 6.73 3.19 -5.67
CA SER A 53 6.53 4.04 -6.83
C SER A 53 5.66 5.23 -6.50
N LEU A 54 6.11 6.43 -6.91
CA LEU A 54 5.25 7.59 -6.99
C LEU A 54 4.22 7.38 -8.11
N VAL A 55 3.03 7.93 -7.92
CA VAL A 55 1.91 7.80 -8.85
C VAL A 55 1.41 9.18 -9.24
N ARG A 56 1.42 9.45 -10.54
CA ARG A 56 0.86 10.66 -11.11
C ARG A 56 -0.67 10.58 -11.12
N PRO A 57 -1.40 11.47 -10.42
CA PRO A 57 -2.85 11.50 -10.50
C PRO A 57 -3.29 12.11 -11.83
N ASP A 58 -4.51 11.77 -12.29
CA ASP A 58 -5.08 12.33 -13.52
C ASP A 58 -5.23 13.86 -13.46
N ASP A 59 -5.52 14.38 -12.27
CA ASP A 59 -5.61 15.80 -12.00
C ASP A 59 -4.61 16.22 -10.90
N LEU A 60 -3.52 16.87 -11.33
CA LEU A 60 -2.51 17.43 -10.43
C LEU A 60 -3.06 18.53 -9.52
N SER A 61 -4.21 19.14 -9.84
CA SER A 61 -4.88 20.14 -8.99
C SER A 61 -5.33 19.58 -7.65
N LEU A 62 -5.50 18.26 -7.55
CA LEU A 62 -5.90 17.56 -6.33
C LEU A 62 -4.79 17.55 -5.26
N ILE A 63 -3.54 17.82 -5.63
CA ILE A 63 -2.41 17.91 -4.69
C ILE A 63 -2.47 19.27 -3.99
N SER A 64 -3.22 19.31 -2.89
CA SER A 64 -3.41 20.51 -2.06
C SER A 64 -2.27 20.71 -1.06
N PRO A 65 -2.08 21.93 -0.51
CA PRO A 65 -1.12 22.15 0.58
C PRO A 65 -1.34 21.24 1.80
N THR A 66 -2.59 20.83 2.06
CA THR A 66 -2.90 19.86 3.13
C THR A 66 -2.38 18.48 2.78
N SER A 67 -2.50 18.04 1.52
CA SER A 67 -1.92 16.76 1.07
C SER A 67 -0.40 16.77 1.25
N VAL A 68 0.26 17.83 0.78
CA VAL A 68 1.72 18.00 0.91
C VAL A 68 2.15 18.01 2.37
N ARG A 69 1.41 18.67 3.28
CA ARG A 69 1.72 18.63 4.72
C ARG A 69 1.57 17.24 5.33
N CYS A 70 0.65 16.42 4.82
CA CYS A 70 0.40 15.08 5.35
C CYS A 70 1.45 14.05 4.91
N ASN A 71 1.92 14.12 3.66
CA ASN A 71 2.78 13.07 3.07
C ASN A 71 4.08 13.58 2.44
N GLY A 72 4.26 14.88 2.27
CA GLY A 72 5.45 15.49 1.66
C GLY A 72 5.51 15.45 0.13
N ILE A 73 4.50 14.87 -0.55
CA ILE A 73 4.52 14.65 -1.99
C ILE A 73 4.03 15.91 -2.72
N THR A 74 4.94 16.56 -3.45
CA THR A 74 4.64 17.77 -4.22
C THR A 74 4.15 17.44 -5.64
N ARG A 75 3.58 18.43 -6.32
CA ARG A 75 3.17 18.30 -7.72
C ARG A 75 4.35 17.98 -8.63
N GLU A 76 5.47 18.63 -8.36
CA GLU A 76 6.72 18.50 -9.12
C GLU A 76 7.32 17.10 -8.94
N ALA A 77 7.14 16.47 -7.77
CA ALA A 77 7.62 15.12 -7.51
C ALA A 77 6.89 14.06 -8.35
N VAL A 78 5.60 14.27 -8.67
CA VAL A 78 4.77 13.28 -9.37
C VAL A 78 4.50 13.62 -10.84
N VAL A 79 4.88 14.79 -11.33
CA VAL A 79 4.56 15.22 -12.70
C VAL A 79 5.15 14.29 -13.77
N SER A 80 6.33 13.72 -13.49
CA SER A 80 7.01 12.75 -14.35
C SER A 80 6.87 11.30 -13.86
N ALA A 81 6.07 11.06 -12.82
CA ALA A 81 5.83 9.72 -12.31
C ALA A 81 4.85 8.95 -13.22
N PRO A 82 4.89 7.60 -13.18
CA PRO A 82 3.90 6.80 -13.90
C PRO A 82 2.49 7.04 -13.35
N SER A 83 1.48 6.89 -14.20
CA SER A 83 0.08 6.79 -13.81
C SER A 83 -0.19 5.45 -13.10
N PHE A 84 -1.33 5.36 -12.41
CA PHE A 84 -1.73 4.10 -11.77
C PHE A 84 -1.87 2.95 -12.79
N SER A 85 -2.41 3.23 -13.99
CA SER A 85 -2.55 2.24 -15.05
C SER A 85 -1.21 1.63 -15.50
N GLU A 86 -0.14 2.44 -15.48
CA GLU A 86 1.21 2.01 -15.87
C GLU A 86 1.86 1.09 -14.82
N ILE A 87 1.48 1.21 -13.54
CA ILE A 87 1.99 0.34 -12.47
C ILE A 87 1.01 -0.77 -12.06
N ALA A 88 -0.21 -0.78 -12.61
CA ALA A 88 -1.29 -1.64 -12.13
C ALA A 88 -1.00 -3.15 -12.29
N GLU A 89 -0.17 -3.55 -13.26
CA GLU A 89 0.26 -4.94 -13.39
C GLU A 89 1.18 -5.35 -12.24
N GLU A 90 2.23 -4.57 -11.97
CA GLU A 90 3.14 -4.80 -10.84
C GLU A 90 2.39 -4.81 -9.49
N VAL A 91 1.50 -3.84 -9.27
CA VAL A 91 0.65 -3.78 -8.07
C VAL A 91 -0.22 -5.02 -7.95
N HIS A 92 -0.84 -5.47 -9.05
CA HIS A 92 -1.64 -6.68 -9.05
C HIS A 92 -0.79 -7.90 -8.70
N ASP A 93 0.38 -8.03 -9.32
CA ASP A 93 1.28 -9.17 -9.12
C ASP A 93 1.92 -9.21 -7.74
N LEU A 94 2.04 -8.08 -7.04
CA LEU A 94 2.46 -8.01 -5.65
C LEU A 94 1.32 -8.38 -4.68
N LEU A 95 0.08 -8.02 -4.99
CA LEU A 95 -1.05 -8.14 -4.06
C LEU A 95 -1.86 -9.42 -4.25
N HIS A 96 -2.10 -9.85 -5.48
CA HIS A 96 -3.06 -10.91 -5.78
C HIS A 96 -2.64 -12.25 -5.17
N GLY A 97 -3.57 -12.93 -4.50
CA GLY A 97 -3.33 -14.25 -3.94
C GLY A 97 -2.37 -14.27 -2.74
N ARG A 98 -2.15 -13.13 -2.07
CA ARG A 98 -1.31 -13.00 -0.87
C ARG A 98 -2.07 -12.50 0.35
N VAL A 99 -1.49 -12.62 1.53
CA VAL A 99 -2.04 -12.00 2.74
C VAL A 99 -1.67 -10.52 2.72
N TRP A 100 -2.65 -9.65 2.87
CA TRP A 100 -2.43 -8.20 2.91
C TRP A 100 -2.25 -7.75 4.34
N ALA A 101 -1.25 -6.90 4.59
CA ALA A 101 -0.98 -6.38 5.91
C ALA A 101 -0.68 -4.88 5.85
N GLY A 102 -1.18 -4.13 6.83
CA GLY A 102 -1.01 -2.68 6.87
C GLY A 102 -1.64 -2.05 8.11
N HIS A 103 -1.75 -0.72 8.13
CA HIS A 103 -2.32 0.01 9.26
C HIS A 103 -3.59 0.73 8.86
N ASN A 104 -4.73 0.37 9.46
CA ASN A 104 -6.06 0.82 9.02
C ASN A 104 -6.38 0.37 7.57
N ILE A 105 -5.72 -0.69 7.12
CA ILE A 105 -5.71 -1.13 5.73
C ILE A 105 -7.10 -1.52 5.25
N VAL A 106 -7.93 -2.10 6.12
CA VAL A 106 -9.29 -2.55 5.78
C VAL A 106 -10.17 -1.38 5.37
N ARG A 107 -10.03 -0.23 6.05
CA ARG A 107 -10.89 0.94 5.86
C ARG A 107 -10.32 1.94 4.86
N PHE A 108 -9.03 1.84 4.55
CA PHE A 108 -8.34 2.81 3.73
C PHE A 108 -7.71 2.16 2.50
N ASP A 109 -6.53 1.56 2.62
CA ASP A 109 -5.73 1.14 1.47
C ASP A 109 -6.43 0.08 0.61
N CYS A 110 -7.08 -0.90 1.24
CA CYS A 110 -7.88 -1.92 0.56
C CYS A 110 -9.01 -1.32 -0.29
N VAL A 111 -9.60 -0.21 0.16
CA VAL A 111 -10.67 0.48 -0.57
C VAL A 111 -10.07 1.25 -1.74
N ARG A 112 -8.98 1.97 -1.51
CA ARG A 112 -8.31 2.79 -2.52
C ARG A 112 -7.70 1.97 -3.65
N ILE A 113 -7.10 0.81 -3.36
CA ILE A 113 -6.63 -0.11 -4.39
C ILE A 113 -7.80 -0.55 -5.28
N ARG A 114 -8.92 -1.00 -4.69
CA ARG A 114 -10.08 -1.44 -5.47
C ARG A 114 -10.65 -0.32 -6.34
N GLU A 115 -10.84 0.86 -5.78
CA GLU A 115 -11.29 2.05 -6.54
C GLU A 115 -10.34 2.39 -7.69
N ALA A 116 -9.02 2.27 -7.48
CA ALA A 116 -8.02 2.56 -8.51
C ALA A 116 -8.05 1.55 -9.66
N PHE A 117 -8.21 0.26 -9.35
CA PHE A 117 -8.38 -0.80 -10.37
C PHE A 117 -9.71 -0.66 -11.13
N GLU A 118 -10.81 -0.37 -10.42
CA GLU A 118 -12.12 -0.11 -11.03
C GLU A 118 -12.06 1.06 -12.00
N LYS A 119 -11.40 2.16 -11.62
CA LYS A 119 -11.24 3.36 -12.45
C LYS A 119 -10.54 3.11 -13.78
N ILE A 120 -9.59 2.17 -13.81
CA ILE A 120 -8.87 1.78 -15.04
C ILE A 120 -9.52 0.59 -15.77
N GLY A 121 -10.70 0.14 -15.32
CA GLY A 121 -11.44 -0.96 -15.94
C GLY A 121 -10.77 -2.33 -15.79
N ARG A 122 -9.96 -2.55 -14.74
CA ARG A 122 -9.29 -3.83 -14.45
C ARG A 122 -9.86 -4.47 -13.20
N ALA A 123 -9.84 -5.80 -13.15
CA ALA A 123 -10.17 -6.53 -11.94
C ALA A 123 -9.13 -6.23 -10.84
N ALA A 124 -9.60 -5.96 -9.62
CA ALA A 124 -8.73 -5.70 -8.49
C ALA A 124 -8.06 -7.00 -8.00
N PRO A 125 -6.86 -6.93 -7.40
CA PRO A 125 -6.23 -8.08 -6.77
C PRO A 125 -7.04 -8.53 -5.55
N GLU A 126 -7.07 -9.84 -5.29
CA GLU A 126 -7.82 -10.41 -4.17
C GLU A 126 -6.86 -10.97 -3.08
N PRO A 127 -7.07 -10.60 -1.80
CA PRO A 127 -6.26 -11.13 -0.70
C PRO A 127 -6.68 -12.55 -0.30
N LYS A 128 -5.72 -13.36 0.14
CA LYS A 128 -5.99 -14.61 0.89
C LYS A 128 -6.41 -14.37 2.33
N GLY A 129 -6.09 -13.19 2.88
CA GLY A 129 -6.41 -12.76 4.23
C GLY A 129 -5.92 -11.34 4.46
N ILE A 130 -6.44 -10.67 5.50
CA ILE A 130 -6.08 -9.28 5.82
C ILE A 130 -5.67 -9.17 7.28
N ILE A 131 -4.52 -8.54 7.53
CA ILE A 131 -3.97 -8.22 8.85
C ILE A 131 -4.01 -6.70 9.00
N ASP A 132 -4.95 -6.19 9.79
CA ASP A 132 -5.03 -4.77 10.13
C ASP A 132 -4.35 -4.50 11.47
N SER A 133 -3.15 -3.92 11.42
CA SER A 133 -2.39 -3.60 12.62
C SER A 133 -3.08 -2.58 13.52
N LEU A 134 -3.93 -1.67 13.00
CA LEU A 134 -4.65 -0.73 13.85
C LEU A 134 -5.67 -1.48 14.71
N ALA A 135 -6.39 -2.44 14.13
CA ALA A 135 -7.34 -3.26 14.88
C ALA A 135 -6.62 -4.07 15.97
N LEU A 136 -5.47 -4.67 15.65
CA LEU A 136 -4.66 -5.43 16.60
C LEU A 136 -4.08 -4.55 17.72
N LEU A 137 -3.51 -3.40 17.36
CA LEU A 137 -2.90 -2.49 18.33
C LEU A 137 -3.94 -1.78 19.20
N THR A 138 -5.14 -1.51 18.68
CA THR A 138 -6.23 -0.91 19.46
C THR A 138 -6.66 -1.81 20.61
N GLN A 139 -6.66 -3.14 20.42
CA GLN A 139 -6.95 -4.08 21.50
C GLN A 139 -5.95 -3.99 22.66
N ARG A 140 -4.68 -3.70 22.36
CA ARG A 140 -3.60 -3.67 23.36
C ARG A 140 -3.32 -2.27 23.93
N PHE A 141 -3.48 -1.23 23.13
CA PHE A 141 -3.03 0.14 23.45
C PHE A 141 -4.14 1.19 23.37
N GLY A 142 -5.37 0.79 23.02
CA GLY A 142 -6.53 1.69 22.95
C GLY A 142 -6.33 2.84 21.96
N ARG A 143 -6.74 4.05 22.35
CA ARG A 143 -6.69 5.25 21.48
C ARG A 143 -5.28 5.67 21.03
N ARG A 144 -4.22 5.17 21.69
CA ARG A 144 -2.83 5.48 21.33
C ARG A 144 -2.38 4.82 20.01
N ALA A 145 -3.08 3.77 19.57
CA ALA A 145 -2.74 3.02 18.38
C ALA A 145 -2.80 3.85 17.07
N GLY A 146 -3.67 4.86 16.99
CA GLY A 146 -3.84 5.67 15.77
C GLY A 146 -2.63 6.52 15.40
N ASN A 147 -1.76 6.85 16.36
CA ASN A 147 -0.54 7.62 16.10
C ASN A 147 0.66 6.72 15.73
N MET A 148 0.47 5.40 15.80
CA MET A 148 1.53 4.43 15.51
C MET A 148 1.47 4.06 14.02
N LYS A 149 1.87 4.99 13.14
CA LYS A 149 2.10 4.70 11.71
C LYS A 149 3.41 3.89 11.60
N VAL A 150 3.41 2.65 12.11
CA VAL A 150 4.59 1.79 12.26
C VAL A 150 5.12 1.34 10.89
N PHE A 151 4.24 1.14 9.91
CA PHE A 151 4.62 0.57 8.62
C PHE A 151 5.17 1.57 7.61
N LEU A 152 4.69 2.81 7.59
CA LEU A 152 5.20 3.83 6.65
C LEU A 152 6.70 4.08 6.81
N PHE A 153 7.21 4.13 8.04
CA PHE A 153 8.64 4.33 8.29
C PHE A 153 9.48 3.12 7.86
N LEU A 154 8.97 1.90 8.09
CA LEU A 154 9.65 0.65 7.74
C LEU A 154 9.67 0.42 6.22
N ILE A 155 8.59 0.75 5.51
CA ILE A 155 8.50 0.60 4.04
C ILE A 155 9.42 1.60 3.33
N LYS A 156 9.55 2.83 3.84
CA LYS A 156 10.36 3.90 3.22
C LYS A 156 11.88 3.80 3.45
N THR A 157 12.34 2.99 4.39
CA THR A 157 13.76 2.97 4.79
C THR A 157 14.48 1.62 4.57
N SER A 158 13.84 0.60 3.99
CA SER A 158 14.39 -0.77 3.89
C SER A 158 14.91 -1.32 5.23
N ALA A 159 14.50 -0.72 6.35
CA ALA A 159 15.00 -1.03 7.67
C ALA A 159 14.00 -1.92 8.41
N PHE A 160 13.80 -3.13 7.91
CA PHE A 160 13.01 -4.15 8.61
C PHE A 160 13.81 -4.77 9.77
N PHE A 161 14.44 -3.97 10.64
CA PHE A 161 15.10 -4.44 11.85
C PHE A 161 15.27 -3.31 12.86
N LEU A 162 14.22 -3.01 13.62
CA LEU A 162 14.35 -2.59 15.03
C LEU A 162 12.97 -2.72 15.69
N PHE A 163 12.96 -3.21 16.93
CA PHE A 163 11.80 -3.64 17.74
C PHE A 163 11.35 -5.11 17.58
N LEU A 164 12.31 -6.00 17.85
CA LEU A 164 12.17 -6.86 19.04
C LEU A 164 12.89 -6.19 20.21
#